data_AF-A0A2M9IU55-F1
#
_entry.id   AF-A0A2M9IU55-F1
#
_cell.length_a   1.000
_cell.length_b   1.000
_cell.length_c   1.000
_cell.angle_alpha   90.00
_cell.angle_beta   90.00
_cell.angle_gamma   90.00
#
_symmetry.space_group_name_H-M   'P 1'
#
loop_
_entity.id
_entity.type
_entity.pdbx_description
1 polymer ?
#
loop_
_entity_poly.entity_id
_entity_poly.type
_entity_poly.pdbx_seq_one_letter_code
_entity_poly.pdbx_strand_id
1 'polypeptide(L)' 'MEGAFEYDPVDLPAEEYRTWQLCTMLHCTPNDLDDQSAVQLDWLLAVDHTVARLRADQERRAANG' A
#
# COMPACT_ATOMS: atom_id res chain seq x y z
N MET A 1 -24.41 19.13 15.57
CA MET A 1 -24.78 18.62 14.24
C MET A 1 -23.61 17.76 13.81
N GLU A 2 -23.63 16.49 14.20
CA GLU A 2 -22.59 15.53 13.83
C GLU A 2 -22.86 15.16 12.37
N GLY A 3 -22.10 15.76 11.46
CA GLY A 3 -22.10 15.34 10.06
C GLY A 3 -21.50 13.95 10.00
N ALA A 4 -22.28 12.97 9.57
CA ALA A 4 -21.74 11.71 9.11
C ALA A 4 -20.81 12.02 7.94
N PHE A 5 -19.50 11.99 8.18
CA PHE A 5 -18.53 12.00 7.11
C PHE A 5 -18.66 10.65 6.41
N GLU A 6 -19.48 10.60 5.36
CA GLU A 6 -19.45 9.52 4.39
C GLU A 6 -18.07 9.55 3.74
N TYR A 7 -17.18 8.67 4.19
CA TYR A 7 -15.91 8.42 3.54
C TYR A 7 -16.19 7.64 2.26
N ASP A 8 -16.03 8.28 1.12
CA ASP A 8 -15.96 7.57 -0.16
C ASP A 8 -14.67 6.74 -0.15
N PRO A 9 -14.71 5.39 -0.25
CA PRO A 9 -13.52 4.54 -0.18
C PRO A 9 -12.53 4.77 -1.33
N VAL A 10 -12.87 5.62 -2.29
CA VAL A 10 -12.00 6.06 -3.39
C VAL A 10 -11.09 7.24 -2.98
N ASP A 11 -11.37 7.91 -1.86
CA ASP A 11 -10.67 9.11 -1.38
C ASP A 11 -9.91 8.89 -0.05
N LEU A 12 -9.30 7.72 0.16
CA LEU A 12 -8.08 7.74 0.96
C LEU A 12 -7.10 8.59 0.15
N PRO A 13 -6.63 9.74 0.65
CA PRO A 13 -5.70 10.52 -0.14
C PRO A 13 -4.47 9.63 -0.36
N ALA A 14 -4.01 9.58 -1.61
CA ALA A 14 -3.10 8.54 -2.08
C ALA A 14 -1.82 8.44 -1.23
N GLU A 15 -1.50 9.53 -0.53
CA GLU A 15 -0.34 9.68 0.35
C GLU A 15 -0.50 8.98 1.71
N GLU A 16 -1.67 9.02 2.36
CA GLU A 16 -1.92 8.35 3.64
C GLU A 16 -1.97 6.84 3.45
N TYR A 17 -2.60 6.38 2.35
CA TYR A 17 -2.60 4.95 2.02
C TYR A 17 -1.20 4.45 1.70
N ARG A 18 -0.44 5.23 0.91
CA ARG A 18 0.98 4.97 0.61
C ARG A 18 1.81 4.87 1.89
N THR A 19 1.65 5.83 2.80
CA THR A 19 2.34 5.87 4.10
C THR A 19 1.99 4.65 4.94
N TRP A 20 0.71 4.32 5.05
CA TRP A 20 0.25 3.12 5.77
C TRP A 20 0.84 1.83 5.20
N GLN A 21 0.87 1.67 3.88
CA GLN A 21 1.49 0.50 3.23
C GLN A 21 2.98 0.39 3.56
N LEU A 22 3.71 1.50 3.46
CA LEU A 22 5.14 1.55 3.77
C LEU A 22 5.40 1.20 5.24
N CYS A 23 4.67 1.81 6.17
CA CYS A 23 4.80 1.52 7.60
C CYS A 23 4.48 0.05 7.92
N THR A 24 3.48 -0.53 7.26
CA THR A 24 3.11 -1.95 7.44
C THR A 24 4.20 -2.88 6.92
N MET A 25 4.75 -2.59 5.75
CA MET A 25 5.80 -3.39 5.10
C MET A 25 7.15 -3.29 5.81
N LEU A 26 7.53 -2.09 6.27
CA LEU A 26 8.83 -1.81 6.88
C LEU A 26 8.81 -1.92 8.42
N HIS A 27 7.63 -2.14 9.02
CA HIS A 27 7.43 -2.16 10.47
C HIS A 27 7.96 -0.90 11.17
N CYS A 28 7.67 0.26 10.58
CA CYS A 28 8.13 1.56 11.07
C CYS A 28 6.94 2.51 11.32
N THR A 29 7.21 3.62 11.99
CA THR A 29 6.26 4.72 12.13
C THR A 29 6.34 5.67 10.92
N PRO A 30 5.33 6.51 10.68
CA PRO A 30 5.36 7.49 9.58
C PRO A 30 6.57 8.41 9.64
N ASN A 31 6.95 8.85 10.86
CA ASN A 31 8.09 9.74 11.07
C ASN A 31 9.43 9.14 10.61
N ASP A 32 9.55 7.80 10.59
CA ASP A 32 10.76 7.13 10.12
C ASP A 32 10.92 7.21 8.58
N LEU A 33 9.85 7.58 7.86
CA LEU A 33 9.83 7.72 6.41
C LEU A 33 10.26 9.12 5.95
N ASP A 34 10.16 10.13 6.81
CA ASP A 34 10.40 11.54 6.44
C ASP A 34 11.85 11.78 5.97
N ASP A 35 12.80 11.03 6.50
CA ASP A 35 14.22 11.10 6.14
C ASP A 35 14.57 10.21 4.92
N GLN A 36 13.62 9.44 4.39
CA GLN A 36 13.85 8.49 3.31
C GLN A 36 13.56 9.09 1.93
N SER A 37 14.28 8.59 0.91
CA SER A 37 14.04 9.02 -0.46
C SER A 37 12.67 8.57 -0.96
N ALA A 38 11.82 9.51 -1.35
CA ALA A 38 10.50 9.23 -1.92
C ALA A 38 10.56 8.24 -3.10
N VAL A 39 11.56 8.37 -3.97
CA VAL A 39 11.77 7.47 -5.12
C VAL A 39 12.07 6.04 -4.67
N GLN A 40 12.85 5.87 -3.61
CA GLN A 40 13.17 4.54 -3.07
C GLN A 40 11.94 3.92 -2.41
N LEU A 41 11.18 4.70 -1.65
CA LEU A 41 9.92 4.26 -1.04
C LEU A 41 8.89 3.83 -2.10
N ASP A 42 8.75 4.61 -3.17
CA ASP A 42 7.85 4.26 -4.28
C ASP A 42 8.27 2.99 -5.00
N TRP A 43 9.58 2.79 -5.18
CA TRP A 43 10.11 1.58 -5.78
C TRP A 43 9.79 0.34 -4.92
N LEU A 44 9.88 0.43 -3.59
CA LEU A 44 9.52 -0.67 -2.70
C LEU A 44 8.04 -1.06 -2.85
N LEU A 45 7.14 -0.08 -2.90
CA LEU A 45 5.72 -0.34 -3.12
C LEU A 45 5.44 -0.98 -4.48
N ALA A 46 6.09 -0.51 -5.55
CA ALA A 46 5.95 -1.09 -6.88
C ALA A 46 6.40 -2.56 -6.93
N VAL A 47 7.49 -2.88 -6.21
CA VAL A 47 7.98 -4.27 -6.09
C VAL A 47 6.98 -5.12 -5.30
N ASP A 48 6.50 -4.64 -4.15
CA ASP A 48 5.52 -5.37 -3.33
C ASP A 48 4.24 -5.69 -4.12
N HIS A 49 3.67 -4.69 -4.82
CA HIS A 49 2.49 -4.88 -5.66
C HIS A 49 2.73 -5.89 -6.78
N THR A 50 3.92 -5.86 -7.40
CA THR A 50 4.29 -6.80 -8.45
C THR A 50 4.38 -8.22 -7.90
N VAL A 51 4.99 -8.42 -6.74
CA VAL A 51 5.09 -9.73 -6.08
C VAL A 51 3.70 -10.24 -5.68
N ALA A 52 2.86 -9.40 -5.09
CA ALA A 52 1.49 -9.76 -4.72
C ALA A 52 0.68 -10.23 -5.94
N ARG A 53 0.78 -9.50 -7.06
CA ARG A 53 0.12 -9.88 -8.32
C ARG A 53 0.62 -11.23 -8.84
N LEU A 54 1.93 -11.46 -8.83
CA LEU A 54 2.52 -12.73 -9.28
C LEU A 54 2.06 -13.92 -8.42
N ARG A 55 1.94 -13.74 -7.10
CA ARG A 55 1.41 -14.78 -6.19
C ARG A 55 -0.05 -15.10 -6.50
N ALA A 56 -0.88 -14.08 -6.64
CA ALA A 56 -2.29 -14.27 -7.01
C ALA A 56 -2.46 -14.98 -8.36
N ASP A 57 -1.61 -14.66 -9.34
CA ASP A 57 -1.62 -15.34 -10.64
C ASP A 57 -1.20 -16.81 -10.53
N GLN A 58 -0.22 -17.13 -9.68
CA GLN A 58 0.19 -18.52 -9.43
C GLN A 58 -0.92 -19.32 -8.76
N GLU A 59 -1.58 -18.76 -7.73
CA GLU A 59 -2.72 -19.40 -7.05
C GLU A 59 -3.88 -19.65 -8.02
N ARG A 60 -4.19 -18.67 -8.88
CA ARG A 60 -5.22 -18.84 -9.93
C ARG A 60 -4.86 -19.92 -10.94
N ARG A 61 -3.59 -20.08 -11.30
CA ARG A 61 -3.16 -21.16 -12.20
C ARG A 61 -3.25 -22.52 -11.52
N ALA A 62 -2.89 -22.60 -10.24
CA ALA A 62 -2.99 -23.83 -9.45
C ALA A 62 -4.44 -24.26 -9.21
N ALA A 63 -5.39 -23.32 -9.08
CA ALA A 63 -6.80 -23.62 -8.90
C ALA A 63 -7.54 -24.05 -10.18
N ASN A 64 -6.99 -23.74 -11.36
CA ASN A 64 -7.61 -24.00 -12.66
C ASN A 64 -6.96 -25.17 -13.44
N GLY A 65 -5.96 -25.83 -12.86
CA GLY A 65 -5.28 -27.01 -13.43
C GLY A 65 -5.57 -28.26 -12.62
#